data_AF-A0AAP2AHI3-F1
#
_entry.id   AF-A0AAP2AHI3-F1
#
_cell.length_a   1.000
_cell.length_b   1.000
_cell.length_c   1.000
_cell.angle_alpha   90.00
_cell.angle_beta   90.00
_cell.angle_gamma   90.00
#
_symmetry.space_group_name_H-M   'P 1'
#
loop_
_entity.id
_entity.type
_entity.pdbx_description
1 polymer ?
#
loop_
_entity_poly.entity_id
_entity_poly.type
_entity_poly.pdbx_seq_one_letter_code
_entity_poly.pdbx_strand_id
1 'polypeptide(L)'
;MAITNCKECKKEVSSKAKACPHCGVKEPGAKKSDTIGGIIVMLLIMFAVYKCSGDTPEEMSDNRPAVNQVFEIKNGNPQEYKIIGEQDYSFSGRTRLNVYISAPDANTLEDRAATVQKAAKEFLHERRAHQVTAYLEGGNSIAKGGNHLAIATYTPDGCGNGGDKCTGKAWEIEASGEKYKPGTYVTRKKLT
;
A
#
# COMPACT_ATOMS: atom_id res chain seq x y z
N MET A 1 41.69 -24.53 21.83
CA MET A 1 41.50 -25.63 20.86
C MET A 1 40.77 -26.75 21.57
N ALA A 2 39.57 -27.13 21.13
CA ALA A 2 38.78 -28.17 21.81
C ALA A 2 38.97 -29.50 21.09
N ILE A 3 39.59 -30.46 21.77
CA ILE A 3 39.72 -31.86 21.33
C ILE A 3 38.56 -32.64 21.94
N THR A 4 38.00 -33.58 21.20
CA THR A 4 36.92 -34.45 21.64
C THR A 4 37.18 -35.87 21.18
N ASN A 5 36.49 -36.84 21.76
CA ASN A 5 36.63 -38.24 21.36
C ASN A 5 35.65 -38.54 20.23
N CYS A 6 36.13 -39.22 19.19
CA CYS A 6 35.29 -39.67 18.10
C CYS A 6 34.18 -40.60 18.64
N LYS A 7 32.93 -40.32 18.27
CA LYS A 7 31.75 -41.09 18.71
C LYS A 7 31.80 -42.59 18.42
N GLU A 8 32.53 -43.02 17.38
CA GLU A 8 32.62 -44.43 16.97
C GLU A 8 33.92 -45.09 17.46
N CYS A 9 35.08 -44.60 17.02
CA CYS A 9 36.37 -45.25 17.29
C CYS A 9 37.04 -44.78 18.58
N LYS A 10 36.44 -43.81 19.30
CA LYS A 10 36.90 -43.24 20.58
C LYS A 10 38.29 -42.61 20.59
N LYS A 11 38.95 -42.51 19.44
CA LYS A 11 40.23 -41.79 19.29
C LYS A 11 40.01 -40.28 19.35
N GLU A 12 41.03 -39.57 19.84
CA GLU A 12 41.01 -38.11 19.96
C GLU A 12 40.96 -37.44 18.59
N VAL A 13 40.03 -36.51 18.43
CA VAL A 13 39.81 -35.75 17.20
C VAL A 13 39.45 -34.31 17.52
N SER A 14 39.67 -33.39 16.59
CA SER A 14 39.24 -32.01 16.76
C SER A 14 37.70 -31.93 16.82
N SER A 15 37.16 -31.16 17.77
CA SER A 15 35.71 -30.89 17.90
C SER A 15 35.07 -30.25 16.67
N LYS A 16 35.89 -29.68 15.77
CA LYS A 16 35.46 -29.07 14.50
C LYS A 16 35.77 -29.95 13.27
N ALA A 17 36.28 -31.16 13.45
CA ALA A 17 36.58 -32.05 12.33
C ALA A 17 35.27 -32.45 11.63
N LYS A 18 35.20 -32.26 10.30
CA LYS A 18 34.04 -32.67 9.49
C LYS A 18 33.95 -34.20 9.35
N ALA A 19 35.07 -34.89 9.40
CA ALA A 19 35.15 -36.35 9.39
C ALA A 19 36.33 -36.83 10.26
N CYS A 20 36.19 -38.02 10.85
CA CYS A 20 37.25 -38.64 11.65
C CYS A 20 38.36 -39.21 10.75
N PRO A 21 39.64 -38.85 10.95
CA PRO A 21 40.75 -39.37 10.14
C PRO A 21 41.09 -40.85 10.41
N HIS A 22 40.55 -41.44 11.49
CA HIS A 22 40.86 -42.82 11.88
C HIS A 22 39.82 -43.86 11.47
N CYS A 23 38.56 -43.45 11.30
CA CYS A 23 37.47 -44.36 10.94
C CYS A 23 36.51 -43.81 9.87
N GLY A 24 36.68 -42.55 9.44
CA GLY A 24 35.89 -41.95 8.36
C GLY A 24 34.50 -41.46 8.75
N VAL A 25 34.05 -41.63 10.01
CA VAL A 25 32.71 -41.18 10.42
C VAL A 25 32.58 -39.65 10.30
N LYS A 26 31.47 -39.20 9.70
CA LYS A 26 31.14 -37.78 9.55
C LYS A 26 30.69 -37.20 10.89
N GLU A 27 31.11 -35.97 11.16
CA GLU A 27 30.81 -35.21 12.38
C GLU A 27 31.10 -36.00 13.67
N PRO A 28 32.37 -36.36 13.91
CA PRO A 28 32.74 -37.17 15.06
C PRO A 28 32.56 -36.46 16.41
N GLY A 29 32.50 -35.13 16.42
CA GLY A 29 32.32 -34.31 17.62
C GLY A 29 30.88 -33.91 17.94
N ALA A 30 29.90 -34.27 17.11
CA ALA A 30 28.50 -33.93 17.35
C ALA A 30 27.91 -34.81 18.46
N LYS A 31 27.57 -34.20 19.61
CA LYS A 31 26.88 -34.87 20.72
C LYS A 31 25.37 -34.79 20.48
N LYS A 32 24.67 -35.93 20.57
CA LYS A 32 23.21 -36.03 20.36
C LYS A 32 22.38 -35.14 21.31
N SER A 33 22.96 -34.67 22.42
CA SER A 33 22.34 -33.76 23.39
C SER A 33 22.18 -32.32 22.89
N ASP A 34 23.06 -31.86 21.98
CA ASP A 34 23.05 -30.46 21.55
C ASP A 34 21.95 -30.18 20.51
N THR A 35 21.53 -31.21 19.77
CA THR A 35 20.42 -31.14 18.81
C THR A 35 19.05 -31.11 19.50
N ILE A 36 18.90 -31.79 20.64
CA ILE A 36 17.62 -31.89 21.36
C ILE A 36 17.32 -30.61 22.14
N GLY A 37 18.34 -30.00 22.76
CA GLY A 37 18.18 -28.72 23.48
C GLY A 37 17.74 -27.57 22.57
N GLY A 38 18.27 -27.50 21.34
CA GLY A 38 17.90 -26.48 20.36
C GLY A 38 16.45 -26.59 19.88
N ILE A 39 15.94 -27.82 19.69
CA ILE A 39 14.56 -28.04 19.23
C ILE A 39 13.53 -27.62 20.29
N ILE A 40 13.80 -27.89 21.58
CA ILE A 40 12.88 -27.52 22.67
C ILE A 40 12.78 -25.99 22.79
N VAL A 41 13.91 -25.27 22.68
CA VAL A 41 13.91 -23.80 22.71
C VAL A 41 13.17 -23.21 21.50
N MET A 42 13.34 -23.80 20.31
CA MET A 42 12.65 -23.35 19.10
C MET A 42 11.13 -23.54 19.21
N LEU A 43 10.67 -24.68 19.75
CA LEU A 43 9.25 -24.95 19.99
C LEU A 43 8.63 -24.01 21.05
N LEU A 44 9.37 -23.67 22.10
CA LEU A 44 8.90 -22.71 23.12
C LEU A 44 8.73 -21.30 22.55
N ILE A 45 9.66 -20.85 21.69
CA ILE A 45 9.55 -19.55 21.00
C ILE A 45 8.35 -19.57 20.04
N MET A 46 8.18 -20.66 19.28
CA MET A 46 7.05 -20.80 18.35
C MET A 46 5.70 -20.81 19.07
N PHE A 47 5.60 -21.47 20.22
CA PHE A 47 4.41 -21.47 21.07
C PHE A 47 4.11 -20.09 21.68
N ALA A 48 5.14 -19.34 22.09
CA ALA A 48 4.99 -17.98 22.60
C ALA A 48 4.47 -17.02 21.52
N VAL A 49 4.98 -17.11 20.30
CA VAL A 49 4.46 -16.34 19.15
C VAL A 49 3.01 -16.72 18.85
N TYR A 50 2.67 -18.01 18.85
CA TYR A 50 1.31 -18.48 18.60
C TYR A 50 0.28 -17.96 19.63
N LYS A 51 0.67 -17.82 20.90
CA LYS A 51 -0.19 -17.24 21.94
C LYS A 51 -0.34 -15.73 21.86
N CYS A 52 0.55 -15.04 21.16
CA CYS A 52 0.44 -13.61 20.86
C CYS A 52 -0.27 -13.32 19.52
N SER A 53 -0.39 -14.30 18.62
CA SER A 53 -1.13 -14.19 17.35
C SER A 53 -2.61 -14.61 17.48
N GLY A 54 -3.24 -14.24 18.59
CA GLY A 54 -4.68 -14.35 18.76
C GLY A 54 -5.42 -13.33 17.89
N ASP A 55 -5.32 -13.47 16.57
CA ASP A 55 -6.21 -12.80 15.64
C ASP A 55 -7.48 -13.64 15.57
N THR A 56 -8.53 -13.15 16.23
CA THR A 56 -9.91 -13.60 16.01
C THR A 56 -10.16 -13.58 14.51
N PRO A 57 -10.51 -14.71 13.86
CA PRO A 57 -11.10 -14.66 12.55
C PRO A 57 -12.50 -14.10 12.73
N GLU A 58 -12.63 -12.77 12.61
CA GLU A 58 -13.92 -12.17 12.35
C GLU A 58 -14.35 -12.68 10.98
N GLU A 59 -15.34 -13.57 10.97
CA GLU A 59 -16.03 -13.95 9.74
C GLU A 59 -16.62 -12.69 9.12
N MET A 60 -15.96 -12.22 8.07
CA MET A 60 -16.49 -11.17 7.20
C MET A 60 -17.62 -11.78 6.38
N SER A 61 -18.81 -11.79 6.99
CA SER A 61 -20.08 -11.93 6.30
C SER A 61 -20.09 -10.96 5.11
N ASP A 62 -20.25 -11.51 3.91
CA ASP A 62 -20.51 -10.77 2.68
C ASP A 62 -21.83 -10.01 2.83
N ASN A 63 -21.70 -8.80 3.35
CA ASN A 63 -22.74 -7.81 3.36
C ASN A 63 -22.23 -6.61 2.58
N ARG A 64 -21.86 -6.81 1.30
CA ARG A 64 -21.55 -5.71 0.39
C ARG A 64 -22.76 -4.77 0.37
N PRO A 65 -22.69 -3.56 0.96
CA PRO A 65 -23.68 -2.57 0.64
C PRO A 65 -23.51 -2.26 -0.84
N ALA A 66 -24.61 -2.31 -1.60
CA ALA A 66 -24.63 -1.81 -2.95
C ALA A 66 -23.94 -0.43 -2.98
N VAL A 67 -22.93 -0.30 -3.83
CA VAL A 67 -22.16 0.94 -4.05
C VAL A 67 -23.13 2.00 -4.54
N ASN A 68 -23.76 2.70 -3.61
CA ASN A 68 -24.78 3.73 -3.85
C ASN A 68 -24.68 4.86 -2.82
N GLN A 69 -23.49 5.13 -2.30
CA GLN A 69 -23.20 6.45 -1.74
C GLN A 69 -22.44 7.23 -2.82
N VAL A 70 -23.22 7.73 -3.78
CA VAL A 70 -22.77 8.80 -4.66
C VAL A 70 -22.56 10.01 -3.76
N PHE A 71 -21.33 10.19 -3.26
CA PHE A 71 -20.93 11.42 -2.64
C PHE A 71 -20.95 12.50 -3.73
N GLU A 72 -22.06 13.20 -3.88
CA GLU A 72 -22.18 14.35 -4.77
C GLU A 72 -21.88 15.62 -4.00
N ILE A 73 -20.98 16.45 -4.52
CA ILE A 73 -20.73 17.79 -3.98
C ILE A 73 -22.01 18.62 -4.21
N LYS A 74 -22.89 18.68 -3.20
CA LYS A 74 -24.25 19.23 -3.31
C LYS A 74 -24.31 20.69 -3.78
N ASN A 75 -23.22 21.45 -3.63
CA ASN A 75 -23.19 22.90 -3.87
C ASN A 75 -22.10 23.34 -4.87
N GLY A 76 -21.38 22.42 -5.50
CA GLY A 76 -20.27 22.76 -6.42
C GLY A 76 -20.70 22.68 -7.87
N ASN A 77 -20.35 23.68 -8.67
CA ASN A 77 -20.58 23.64 -10.12
C ASN A 77 -19.30 23.16 -10.82
N PRO A 78 -19.28 21.95 -11.41
CA PRO A 78 -18.10 21.44 -12.09
C PRO A 78 -17.81 22.28 -13.35
N GLN A 79 -16.61 22.86 -13.40
CA GLN A 79 -16.18 23.73 -14.49
C GLN A 79 -15.60 22.93 -15.65
N GLU A 80 -15.50 23.58 -16.82
CA GLU A 80 -14.70 23.06 -17.91
C GLU A 80 -13.22 23.01 -17.50
N TYR A 81 -12.52 22.01 -18.00
CA TYR A 81 -11.12 21.79 -17.68
C TYR A 81 -10.36 21.32 -18.90
N LYS A 82 -9.04 21.54 -18.87
CA LYS A 82 -8.10 21.02 -19.85
C LYS A 82 -7.18 20.00 -19.20
N ILE A 83 -6.97 18.87 -19.85
CA ILE A 83 -5.93 17.91 -19.47
C ILE A 83 -4.57 18.49 -19.83
N ILE A 84 -3.68 18.57 -18.84
CA ILE A 84 -2.31 19.10 -18.98
C ILE A 84 -1.25 18.01 -18.74
N GLY A 85 -1.65 16.82 -18.29
CA GLY A 85 -0.78 15.68 -18.16
C GLY A 85 -1.51 14.42 -17.73
N GLU A 86 -0.91 13.29 -18.03
CA GLU A 86 -1.36 11.96 -17.62
C GLU A 86 -0.15 11.15 -17.16
N GLN A 87 -0.34 10.31 -16.15
CA GLN A 87 0.66 9.36 -15.71
C GLN A 87 0.01 8.03 -15.37
N ASP A 88 0.49 6.97 -16.03
CA ASP A 88 0.14 5.60 -15.69
C ASP A 88 1.08 5.08 -14.58
N TYR A 89 0.51 4.63 -13.47
CA TYR A 89 1.23 3.99 -12.37
C TYR A 89 0.63 2.62 -12.01
N SER A 90 0.01 1.98 -13.00
CA SER A 90 -0.59 0.66 -12.89
C SER A 90 0.42 -0.36 -12.39
N PHE A 91 -0.02 -1.18 -11.44
CA PHE A 91 0.80 -2.24 -10.85
C PHE A 91 -0.07 -3.44 -10.47
N SER A 92 0.48 -4.65 -10.52
CA SER A 92 -0.20 -5.89 -10.14
C SER A 92 -1.55 -6.11 -10.85
N GLY A 93 -1.64 -5.77 -12.14
CA GLY A 93 -2.84 -5.95 -12.96
C GLY A 93 -3.98 -4.96 -12.70
N ARG A 94 -3.80 -3.98 -11.82
CA ARG A 94 -4.79 -2.96 -11.49
C ARG A 94 -4.43 -1.64 -12.17
N THR A 95 -5.22 -1.28 -13.19
CA THR A 95 -5.04 -0.05 -13.97
C THR A 95 -5.30 1.19 -13.14
N ARG A 96 -4.28 2.03 -12.99
CA ARG A 96 -4.29 3.20 -12.10
C ARG A 96 -3.64 4.39 -12.77
N LEU A 97 -4.39 5.49 -12.86
CA LEU A 97 -3.99 6.65 -13.64
C LEU A 97 -4.07 7.93 -12.81
N ASN A 98 -3.06 8.77 -12.95
CA ASN A 98 -3.08 10.16 -12.51
C ASN A 98 -3.42 11.02 -13.72
N VAL A 99 -4.38 11.92 -13.56
CA VAL A 99 -4.70 12.95 -14.57
C VAL A 99 -4.52 14.33 -13.94
N TYR A 100 -3.78 15.18 -14.63
CA TYR A 100 -3.53 16.56 -14.23
C TYR A 100 -4.38 17.47 -15.10
N ILE A 101 -5.21 18.29 -14.48
CA ILE A 101 -6.14 19.18 -15.15
C ILE A 101 -5.91 20.62 -14.74
N SER A 102 -6.25 21.55 -15.62
CA SER A 102 -6.35 22.98 -15.33
C SER A 102 -7.78 23.46 -15.57
N ALA A 103 -8.36 24.14 -14.58
CA ALA A 103 -9.71 24.71 -14.64
C ALA A 103 -9.68 26.10 -13.98
N PRO A 104 -9.31 27.16 -14.72
CA PRO A 104 -9.12 28.49 -14.14
C PRO A 104 -10.41 29.09 -13.55
N ASP A 105 -11.56 28.64 -14.03
CA ASP A 105 -12.87 29.14 -13.60
C ASP A 105 -13.37 28.46 -12.31
N ALA A 106 -12.70 27.39 -11.84
CA ALA A 106 -13.03 26.72 -10.59
C ALA A 106 -12.52 27.54 -9.38
N ASN A 107 -13.29 28.56 -9.01
CA ASN A 107 -12.88 29.58 -8.06
C ASN A 107 -13.22 29.27 -6.60
N THR A 108 -14.23 28.44 -6.34
CA THR A 108 -14.66 28.06 -4.99
C THR A 108 -14.13 26.68 -4.59
N LEU A 109 -14.18 26.38 -3.29
CA LEU A 109 -13.79 25.07 -2.78
C LEU A 109 -14.68 23.98 -3.39
N GLU A 110 -15.99 24.24 -3.47
CA GLU A 110 -17.01 23.34 -3.97
C GLU A 110 -16.88 23.14 -5.48
N ASP A 111 -16.66 24.20 -6.27
CA ASP A 111 -16.47 24.09 -7.72
C ASP A 111 -15.24 23.25 -8.06
N ARG A 112 -14.14 23.44 -7.32
CA ARG A 112 -12.92 22.66 -7.51
C ARG A 112 -13.14 21.20 -7.21
N ALA A 113 -13.78 20.90 -6.08
CA ALA A 113 -14.15 19.55 -5.69
C ALA A 113 -15.03 18.88 -6.75
N ALA A 114 -16.07 19.56 -7.22
CA ALA A 114 -16.95 19.07 -8.28
C ALA A 114 -16.19 18.85 -9.59
N THR A 115 -15.26 19.75 -9.94
CA THR A 115 -14.46 19.67 -11.17
C THR A 115 -13.52 18.47 -11.16
N VAL A 116 -12.74 18.26 -10.08
CA VAL A 116 -11.86 17.07 -9.99
C VAL A 116 -12.67 15.78 -9.90
N GLN A 117 -13.84 15.82 -9.28
CA GLN A 117 -14.73 14.66 -9.22
C GLN A 117 -15.24 14.28 -10.61
N LYS A 118 -15.72 15.27 -11.39
CA LYS A 118 -16.13 15.08 -12.79
C LYS A 118 -14.99 14.50 -13.61
N ALA A 119 -13.81 15.11 -13.55
CA ALA A 119 -12.65 14.67 -14.30
C ALA A 119 -12.23 13.23 -13.96
N ALA A 120 -12.20 12.87 -12.67
CA ALA A 120 -11.87 11.51 -12.27
C ALA A 120 -12.88 10.47 -12.79
N LYS A 121 -14.19 10.78 -12.77
CA LYS A 121 -15.23 9.89 -13.34
C LYS A 121 -15.06 9.73 -14.85
N GLU A 122 -15.02 10.84 -15.57
CA GLU A 122 -14.94 10.84 -17.04
C GLU A 122 -13.71 10.09 -17.53
N PHE A 123 -12.55 10.39 -16.93
CA PHE A 123 -11.30 9.76 -17.30
C PHE A 123 -11.24 8.26 -16.95
N LEU A 124 -11.83 7.86 -15.82
CA LEU A 124 -11.94 6.44 -15.46
C LEU A 124 -12.75 5.66 -16.50
N HIS A 125 -13.89 6.22 -16.94
CA HIS A 125 -14.73 5.60 -17.97
C HIS A 125 -14.05 5.57 -19.33
N GLU A 126 -13.41 6.67 -19.74
CA GLU A 126 -12.71 6.79 -21.03
C GLU A 126 -11.55 5.79 -21.13
N ARG A 127 -10.75 5.67 -20.08
CA ARG A 127 -9.57 4.78 -20.04
C ARG A 127 -9.88 3.37 -19.55
N ARG A 128 -11.13 3.11 -19.11
CA ARG A 128 -11.54 1.83 -18.48
C ARG A 128 -10.61 1.42 -17.33
N ALA A 129 -10.22 2.38 -16.51
CA ALA A 129 -9.30 2.18 -15.40
C ALA A 129 -10.01 1.64 -14.14
N HIS A 130 -9.26 1.04 -13.23
CA HIS A 130 -9.79 0.58 -11.93
C HIS A 130 -9.79 1.70 -10.90
N GLN A 131 -8.87 2.66 -11.02
CA GLN A 131 -8.79 3.84 -10.18
C GLN A 131 -8.19 5.00 -10.97
N VAL A 132 -8.70 6.21 -10.71
CA VAL A 132 -8.15 7.45 -11.24
C VAL A 132 -8.00 8.47 -10.12
N THR A 133 -6.85 9.15 -10.10
CA THR A 133 -6.63 10.33 -9.26
C THR A 133 -6.54 11.57 -10.14
N ALA A 134 -7.49 12.49 -10.00
CA ALA A 134 -7.49 13.77 -10.69
C ALA A 134 -6.85 14.85 -9.81
N TYR A 135 -5.90 15.59 -10.36
CA TYR A 135 -5.23 16.72 -9.72
C TYR A 135 -5.58 18.02 -10.45
N LEU A 136 -6.18 18.97 -9.74
CA LEU A 136 -6.43 20.31 -10.27
C LEU A 136 -5.24 21.22 -9.98
N GLU A 137 -4.56 21.64 -11.03
CA GLU A 137 -3.50 22.63 -10.99
C GLU A 137 -4.05 24.04 -11.17
N GLY A 138 -3.46 25.02 -10.49
CA GLY A 138 -3.87 26.42 -10.66
C GLY A 138 -3.26 27.12 -11.89
N GLY A 139 -2.41 26.43 -12.65
CA GLY A 139 -1.85 26.92 -13.91
C GLY A 139 -1.89 25.87 -15.02
N ASN A 140 -1.30 26.19 -16.17
CA ASN A 140 -1.23 25.32 -17.36
C ASN A 140 -0.01 24.37 -17.34
N SER A 141 0.53 24.10 -16.17
CA SER A 141 1.71 23.26 -16.00
C SER A 141 1.58 22.48 -14.70
N ILE A 142 2.08 21.25 -14.70
CA ILE A 142 2.07 20.37 -13.53
C ILE A 142 2.92 21.02 -12.43
N ALA A 143 2.31 21.28 -11.27
CA ALA A 143 2.99 21.97 -10.20
C ALA A 143 4.05 21.05 -9.60
N LYS A 144 5.30 21.50 -9.55
CA LYS A 144 6.35 20.82 -8.77
C LYS A 144 6.04 21.03 -7.28
N GLY A 145 5.84 19.94 -6.53
CA GLY A 145 5.77 20.00 -5.05
C GLY A 145 4.39 19.87 -4.40
N GLY A 146 3.35 19.36 -5.08
CA GLY A 146 2.11 18.90 -4.41
C GLY A 146 1.08 19.99 -4.07
N ASN A 147 1.21 21.19 -4.65
CA ASN A 147 0.37 22.36 -4.40
C ASN A 147 -0.93 22.39 -5.23
N HIS A 148 -1.53 21.22 -5.44
CA HIS A 148 -2.77 21.07 -6.20
C HIS A 148 -3.93 21.74 -5.45
N LEU A 149 -4.77 22.49 -6.18
CA LEU A 149 -5.94 23.18 -5.64
C LEU A 149 -7.03 22.21 -5.22
N ALA A 150 -7.15 21.09 -5.91
CA ALA A 150 -8.02 19.98 -5.50
C ALA A 150 -7.46 18.65 -6.00
N ILE A 151 -7.85 17.59 -5.31
CA ILE A 151 -7.48 16.20 -5.60
C ILE A 151 -8.74 15.36 -5.42
N ALA A 152 -9.05 14.50 -6.38
CA ALA A 152 -10.08 13.48 -6.22
C ALA A 152 -9.55 12.12 -6.66
N THR A 153 -9.56 11.17 -5.75
CA THR A 153 -9.30 9.76 -6.03
C THR A 153 -10.63 9.05 -6.16
N TYR A 154 -10.88 8.48 -7.33
CA TYR A 154 -12.05 7.65 -7.61
C TYR A 154 -11.66 6.18 -7.71
N THR A 155 -12.24 5.37 -6.83
CA THR A 155 -12.02 3.92 -6.75
C THR A 155 -13.37 3.21 -6.64
N PRO A 156 -14.08 2.94 -7.75
CA PRO A 156 -15.47 2.49 -7.71
C PRO A 156 -15.72 1.18 -6.96
N ASP A 157 -14.73 0.29 -6.91
CA ASP A 157 -14.82 -0.96 -6.15
C ASP A 157 -14.57 -0.80 -4.64
N GLY A 158 -14.17 0.40 -4.20
CA GLY A 158 -13.87 0.71 -2.80
C GLY A 158 -12.65 -0.01 -2.23
N CYS A 159 -11.80 -0.61 -3.08
CA CYS A 159 -10.64 -1.42 -2.68
C CYS A 159 -9.32 -0.65 -2.63
N GLY A 160 -9.40 0.68 -2.61
CA GLY A 160 -8.25 1.57 -2.53
C GLY A 160 -7.20 1.31 -3.62
N ASN A 161 -5.96 1.72 -3.34
CA ASN A 161 -4.85 1.59 -4.28
C ASN A 161 -4.36 0.14 -4.43
N GLY A 162 -4.39 -0.65 -3.36
CA GLY A 162 -3.87 -2.02 -3.32
C GLY A 162 -4.82 -3.07 -3.88
N GLY A 163 -6.14 -2.82 -3.85
CA GLY A 163 -7.15 -3.80 -4.25
C GLY A 163 -7.40 -4.91 -3.23
N ASP A 164 -6.66 -4.92 -2.12
CA ASP A 164 -6.68 -5.94 -1.07
C ASP A 164 -7.55 -5.54 0.14
N LYS A 165 -7.59 -4.24 0.46
CA LYS A 165 -8.37 -3.70 1.59
C LYS A 165 -9.56 -2.89 1.10
N CYS A 166 -10.70 -3.55 0.99
CA CYS A 166 -11.95 -2.92 0.56
C CYS A 166 -12.68 -2.27 1.72
N THR A 167 -12.70 -0.93 1.71
CA THR A 167 -13.42 -0.11 2.70
C THR A 167 -14.82 0.27 2.23
N GLY A 168 -15.16 0.00 0.97
CA GLY A 168 -16.39 0.46 0.33
C GLY A 168 -16.39 1.96 -0.01
N LYS A 169 -15.31 2.68 0.32
CA LYS A 169 -15.18 4.11 0.06
C LYS A 169 -14.76 4.34 -1.40
N ALA A 170 -15.71 4.82 -2.21
CA ALA A 170 -15.46 5.07 -3.63
C ALA A 170 -14.73 6.39 -3.90
N TRP A 171 -14.88 7.38 -3.03
CA TRP A 171 -14.40 8.74 -3.22
C TRP A 171 -13.50 9.20 -2.09
N GLU A 172 -12.35 9.78 -2.45
CA GLU A 172 -11.55 10.60 -1.55
C GLU A 172 -11.30 11.95 -2.23
N ILE A 173 -11.86 13.02 -1.67
CA ILE A 173 -11.78 14.35 -2.27
C ILE A 173 -11.18 15.34 -1.28
N GLU A 174 -10.22 16.11 -1.75
CA GLU A 174 -9.60 17.22 -1.04
C GLU A 174 -9.65 18.46 -1.91
N ALA A 175 -10.07 19.60 -1.37
CA ALA A 175 -10.10 20.86 -2.10
C ALA A 175 -9.65 22.03 -1.23
N SER A 176 -9.08 23.04 -1.87
CA SER A 176 -8.72 24.31 -1.26
C SER A 176 -9.73 25.39 -1.62
N GLY A 177 -10.00 26.30 -0.69
CA GLY A 177 -10.68 27.57 -0.98
C GLY A 177 -9.74 28.71 -1.33
N GLU A 178 -8.42 28.49 -1.30
CA GLU A 178 -7.43 29.54 -1.53
C GLU A 178 -7.28 29.86 -3.03
N LYS A 179 -7.07 31.13 -3.39
CA LYS A 179 -6.72 31.47 -4.78
C LYS A 179 -5.34 30.93 -5.13
N TYR A 180 -5.17 30.45 -6.36
CA TYR A 180 -3.87 30.01 -6.83
C TYR A 180 -2.84 31.14 -6.75
N LYS A 181 -1.70 30.84 -6.13
CA LYS A 181 -0.54 31.72 -6.08
C LYS A 181 0.70 30.88 -6.45
N PRO A 182 1.41 31.19 -7.53
CA PRO A 182 2.63 30.48 -7.89
C PRO A 182 3.65 30.50 -6.76
N GLY A 183 4.23 29.34 -6.43
CA GLY A 183 5.28 29.22 -5.43
C GLY A 183 4.82 29.16 -3.97
N THR A 184 3.52 29.14 -3.68
CA THR A 184 3.00 28.98 -2.31
C THR A 184 2.39 27.60 -2.09
N TYR A 185 2.54 27.08 -0.87
CA TYR A 185 1.81 25.89 -0.44
C TYR A 185 0.32 26.16 -0.31
N VAL A 186 -0.50 25.19 -0.71
CA VAL A 186 -1.95 25.28 -0.68
C VAL A 186 -2.49 24.36 0.41
N THR A 187 -3.31 24.89 1.30
CA THR A 187 -4.02 24.04 2.29
C THR A 187 -5.30 23.48 1.68
N ARG A 188 -5.55 22.17 1.87
CA ARG A 188 -6.77 21.50 1.43
C ARG A 188 -7.56 20.96 2.61
N LYS A 189 -8.88 20.95 2.46
CA LYS A 189 -9.82 20.31 3.39
C LYS A 189 -10.32 19.02 2.76
N LYS A 190 -10.38 17.95 3.56
CA LYS A 190 -11.04 16.70 3.16
C LYS A 190 -12.54 16.94 3.10
N LEU A 191 -13.15 16.52 2.00
CA LEU A 191 -14.58 16.48 1.78
C LEU A 191 -14.98 15.01 1.92
N THR A 192 -15.50 14.65 3.11
CA THR A 192 -15.93 13.30 3.49
C THR A 192 -17.37 13.04 3.10
#